data_AF-A0A0G1Y9T4-F1
#
_entry.id   AF-A0A0G1Y9T4-F1
#
_cell.length_a   1.000
_cell.length_b   1.000
_cell.length_c   1.000
_cell.angle_alpha   90.00
_cell.angle_beta   90.00
_cell.angle_gamma   90.00
#
_symmetry.space_group_name_H-M   'P 1'
#
loop_
_entity.id
_entity.type
_entity.pdbx_description
1 polymer ?
#
loop_
_entity_poly.entity_id
_entity_poly.type
_entity_poly.pdbx_seq_one_letter_code
_entity_poly.pdbx_strand_id
1 'polypeptide(L)'
;MEQFIRNHAEDIAMFHVKDGEFIATAESDAYGSFLPWSERPGCFRSTGDGQIDYQRIFDLLGRELKLGLWATVEWEDCRGKGWTQGTREAVHFVNAWLNQTPPPAKTMPEASGETFDDFVGGGEANPVLLAEILGISVDQVNTEEPAA
;
A
#
# COMPACT_ATOMS: atom_id res chain seq x y z
N MET A 1 -5.58 11.28 13.18
CA MET A 1 -4.78 10.12 12.76
C MET A 1 -4.32 9.26 13.94
N GLU A 2 -3.62 9.81 14.94
CA GLU A 2 -3.04 8.98 16.02
C GLU A 2 -4.06 8.13 16.79
N GLN A 3 -5.20 8.71 17.21
CA GLN A 3 -6.23 7.96 17.93
C GLN A 3 -6.82 6.84 17.06
N PHE A 4 -6.94 7.05 15.75
CA PHE A 4 -7.43 6.03 14.83
C PHE A 4 -6.48 4.83 14.81
N ILE A 5 -5.18 5.08 14.62
CA ILE A 5 -4.16 4.02 14.61
C ILE A 5 -4.16 3.25 15.94
N ARG A 6 -4.23 3.95 17.08
CA ARG A 6 -4.23 3.30 18.41
C ARG A 6 -5.47 2.46 18.67
N ASN A 7 -6.65 2.98 18.32
CA ASN A 7 -7.92 2.33 18.63
C ASN A 7 -8.23 1.16 17.68
N HIS A 8 -7.62 1.16 16.48
CA HIS A 8 -7.92 0.20 15.42
C HIS A 8 -6.67 -0.55 14.94
N ALA A 9 -5.60 -0.59 15.75
CA ALA A 9 -4.35 -1.26 15.38
C ALA A 9 -4.56 -2.74 14.98
N GLU A 10 -5.54 -3.41 15.59
CA GLU A 10 -5.90 -4.79 15.28
C GLU A 10 -6.70 -4.96 13.99
N ASP A 11 -7.33 -3.89 13.50
CA ASP A 11 -8.17 -3.90 12.29
C ASP A 11 -7.42 -3.41 11.03
N ILE A 12 -6.26 -2.78 11.19
CA ILE A 12 -5.49 -2.20 10.08
C ILE A 12 -4.72 -3.29 9.33
N ALA A 13 -5.19 -3.63 8.14
CA ALA A 13 -4.56 -4.62 7.26
C ALA A 13 -3.64 -4.04 6.18
N MET A 14 -3.82 -2.75 5.81
CA MET A 14 -3.10 -2.10 4.73
C MET A 14 -2.93 -0.61 5.00
N PHE A 15 -1.89 -0.01 4.43
CA PHE A 15 -1.62 1.42 4.54
C PHE A 15 -1.41 2.06 3.17
N HIS A 16 -2.28 3.02 2.82
CA HIS A 16 -2.08 3.85 1.64
C HIS A 16 -1.39 5.16 2.03
N VAL A 17 -0.29 5.46 1.37
CA VAL A 17 0.45 6.71 1.54
C VAL A 17 -0.09 7.71 0.52
N LYS A 18 -0.85 8.69 1.01
CA LYS A 18 -1.38 9.82 0.25
C LYS A 18 -1.14 11.11 1.02
N ASP A 19 -0.63 12.11 0.34
CA ASP A 19 -0.30 13.39 0.96
C ASP A 19 -1.31 14.46 0.61
N GLY A 20 -1.43 15.44 1.50
CA GLY A 20 -2.39 16.50 1.37
C GLY A 20 -1.97 17.73 2.14
N GLU A 21 -2.52 18.85 1.70
CA GLU A 21 -2.34 20.15 2.30
C GLU A 21 -3.72 20.74 2.57
N PHE A 22 -3.86 21.38 3.73
CA PHE A 22 -5.02 22.19 4.05
C PHE A 22 -4.61 23.64 4.33
N ILE A 23 -5.03 24.55 3.44
CA ILE A 23 -4.90 25.99 3.63
C ILE A 23 -6.32 26.55 3.82
N ALA A 24 -6.64 26.93 5.06
CA ALA A 24 -7.93 27.50 5.38
C ALA A 24 -8.18 28.79 4.59
N THR A 25 -9.39 28.93 4.06
CA THR A 25 -9.81 30.09 3.25
C THR A 25 -11.26 30.42 3.60
N ALA A 26 -11.62 31.70 3.61
CA ALA A 26 -13.00 32.13 3.92
C ALA A 26 -13.97 31.94 2.74
N GLU A 27 -13.39 31.71 1.56
CA GLU A 27 -14.03 31.59 0.26
C GLU A 27 -14.53 30.16 -0.01
N SER A 28 -14.20 29.22 0.87
CA SER A 28 -14.53 27.81 0.71
C SER A 28 -15.20 27.23 1.95
N ASP A 29 -16.27 26.49 1.74
CA ASP A 29 -16.93 25.72 2.79
C ASP A 29 -16.19 24.40 3.08
N ALA A 30 -16.72 23.65 4.05
CA ALA A 30 -16.16 22.35 4.42
C ALA A 30 -16.16 21.32 3.27
N TYR A 31 -16.94 21.54 2.22
CA TYR A 31 -17.07 20.67 1.05
C TYR A 31 -16.28 21.15 -0.16
N GLY A 32 -15.51 22.24 -0.01
CA GLY A 32 -14.65 22.79 -1.06
C GLY A 32 -15.36 23.73 -2.03
N SER A 33 -16.60 24.18 -1.75
CA SER A 33 -17.38 25.16 -2.54
C SER A 33 -17.46 24.89 -4.05
N PHE A 34 -17.42 23.62 -4.47
CA PHE A 34 -17.35 23.23 -5.89
C PHE A 34 -16.17 23.86 -6.67
N LEU A 35 -15.12 24.30 -5.97
CA LEU A 35 -13.94 24.87 -6.59
C LEU A 35 -13.17 23.83 -7.42
N PRO A 36 -12.41 24.28 -8.44
CA PRO A 36 -11.39 23.46 -9.09
C PRO A 36 -10.47 22.81 -8.05
N TRP A 37 -10.00 21.60 -8.29
CA TRP A 37 -9.23 20.83 -7.31
C TRP A 37 -7.98 21.56 -6.79
N SER A 38 -7.30 22.33 -7.64
CA SER A 38 -6.14 23.16 -7.30
C SER A 38 -6.46 24.38 -6.45
N GLU A 39 -7.73 24.78 -6.38
CA GLU A 39 -8.22 25.96 -5.65
C GLU A 39 -8.95 25.58 -4.35
N ARG A 40 -9.08 24.29 -4.07
CA ARG A 40 -9.70 23.83 -2.82
C ARG A 40 -8.76 24.06 -1.65
N PRO A 41 -9.30 24.43 -0.47
CA PRO A 41 -8.50 24.59 0.74
C PRO A 41 -7.80 23.28 1.12
N GLY A 42 -8.52 22.16 1.02
CA GLY A 42 -7.95 20.82 1.13
C GLY A 42 -7.62 20.28 -0.26
N CYS A 43 -6.35 19.98 -0.50
CA CYS A 43 -5.91 19.47 -1.79
C CYS A 43 -4.85 18.38 -1.63
N PHE A 44 -4.79 17.46 -2.59
CA PHE A 44 -3.76 16.41 -2.58
C PHE A 44 -2.45 16.95 -3.15
N ARG A 45 -1.35 16.52 -2.54
CA ARG A 45 -0.01 16.89 -2.93
C ARG A 45 0.76 15.61 -3.24
N SER A 46 1.77 15.73 -4.10
CA SER A 46 2.76 14.67 -4.21
C SER A 46 3.33 14.33 -2.84
N THR A 47 3.58 13.04 -2.58
CA THR A 47 4.14 12.57 -1.31
C THR A 47 5.41 13.33 -0.94
N GLY A 48 5.40 13.96 0.25
CA GLY A 48 6.50 14.79 0.76
C GLY A 48 6.30 16.30 0.58
N ASP A 49 5.37 16.73 -0.27
CA ASP A 49 5.09 18.15 -0.53
C ASP A 49 3.90 18.69 0.29
N GLY A 50 3.20 17.83 1.04
CA GLY A 50 2.04 18.21 1.85
C GLY A 50 2.38 18.50 3.31
N GLN A 51 1.37 18.38 4.16
CA GLN A 51 1.43 18.72 5.59
C GLN A 51 1.35 17.49 6.51
N ILE A 52 1.32 16.28 5.94
CA ILE A 52 1.19 15.04 6.73
C ILE A 52 2.48 14.74 7.50
N ASP A 53 2.35 14.52 8.81
CA ASP A 53 3.46 14.10 9.68
C ASP A 53 3.72 12.58 9.53
N TYR A 54 4.48 12.22 8.49
CA TYR A 54 4.85 10.83 8.23
C TYR A 54 5.73 10.23 9.32
N GLN A 55 6.63 11.01 9.91
CA GLN A 55 7.50 10.51 10.97
C GLN A 55 6.66 9.96 12.12
N ARG A 56 5.70 10.75 12.59
CA ARG A 56 4.80 10.35 13.66
C ARG A 56 3.92 9.16 13.28
N ILE A 57 3.43 9.12 12.03
CA ILE A 57 2.59 8.02 11.54
C ILE A 57 3.39 6.71 11.48
N PHE A 58 4.56 6.69 10.84
CA PHE A 58 5.39 5.50 10.74
C PHE A 58 5.87 5.02 12.12
N ASP A 59 6.22 5.93 13.02
CA ASP A 59 6.54 5.60 14.42
C ASP A 59 5.39 4.90 15.15
N LEU A 60 4.15 5.38 14.95
CA LEU A 60 2.97 4.78 15.57
C LEU A 60 2.64 3.44 14.93
N LEU A 61 2.66 3.35 13.60
CA LEU A 61 2.41 2.10 12.87
C LEU A 61 3.42 1.03 13.29
N GLY A 62 4.71 1.35 13.37
CA GLY A 62 5.75 0.41 13.80
C GLY A 62 5.63 -0.03 15.27
N ARG A 63 5.03 0.77 16.14
CA ARG A 63 4.81 0.43 17.56
C ARG A 63 3.54 -0.38 17.81
N GLU A 64 2.46 -0.02 17.13
CA GLU A 64 1.13 -0.57 17.40
C GLU A 64 0.83 -1.82 16.55
N LEU A 65 1.38 -1.91 15.32
CA LEU A 65 1.14 -3.04 14.43
C LEU A 65 2.10 -4.20 14.72
N LYS A 66 1.52 -5.40 14.82
CA LYS A 66 2.26 -6.65 15.09
C LYS A 66 2.62 -7.44 13.83
N LEU A 67 2.24 -6.94 12.66
CA LEU A 67 2.33 -7.64 11.37
C LEU A 67 3.06 -6.76 10.34
N GLY A 68 3.71 -7.40 9.36
CA GLY A 68 4.31 -6.73 8.21
C GLY A 68 3.25 -6.05 7.36
N LEU A 69 3.17 -4.73 7.45
CA LEU A 69 2.18 -3.90 6.76
C LEU A 69 2.64 -3.58 5.34
N TRP A 70 1.75 -3.73 4.37
CA TRP A 70 1.99 -3.29 2.99
C TRP A 70 1.67 -1.81 2.86
N ALA A 71 2.66 -1.03 2.44
CA ALA A 71 2.52 0.40 2.16
C ALA A 71 2.35 0.62 0.65
N THR A 72 1.16 1.06 0.23
CA THR A 72 0.85 1.38 -1.17
C THR A 72 0.93 2.89 -1.36
N VAL A 73 1.72 3.36 -2.33
CA VAL A 73 1.73 4.78 -2.70
C VAL A 73 0.50 5.07 -3.56
N GLU A 74 -0.39 5.91 -3.06
CA GLU A 74 -1.51 6.46 -3.83
C GLU A 74 -1.16 7.90 -4.21
N TRP A 75 -0.57 8.06 -5.40
CA TRP A 75 -0.02 9.34 -5.84
C TRP A 75 -1.07 10.19 -6.57
N GLU A 76 -1.22 11.44 -6.13
CA GLU A 76 -1.99 12.49 -6.78
C GLU A 76 -1.37 13.86 -6.49
N ASP A 77 -1.41 14.79 -7.44
CA ASP A 77 -0.91 16.15 -7.24
C ASP A 77 -1.79 17.18 -7.97
N CYS A 78 -2.18 18.25 -7.26
CA CYS A 78 -3.01 19.31 -7.82
C CYS A 78 -2.23 20.59 -8.22
N ARG A 79 -0.91 20.66 -8.04
CA ARG A 79 -0.09 21.88 -8.30
C ARG A 79 0.90 21.71 -9.45
N GLY A 80 0.74 20.66 -10.26
CA GLY A 80 1.40 20.51 -11.54
C GLY A 80 2.61 19.59 -11.56
N LYS A 81 2.83 18.78 -10.51
CA LYS A 81 3.84 17.71 -10.62
C LYS A 81 3.33 16.64 -11.58
N GLY A 82 4.20 16.17 -12.48
CA GLY A 82 3.87 15.11 -13.42
C GLY A 82 3.91 13.73 -12.76
N TRP A 83 3.02 12.84 -13.19
CA TRP A 83 2.90 11.45 -12.69
C TRP A 83 4.22 10.69 -12.60
N THR A 84 5.02 10.64 -13.67
CA THR A 84 6.29 9.89 -13.67
C THR A 84 7.30 10.41 -12.64
N GLN A 85 7.38 11.73 -12.48
CA GLN A 85 8.25 12.35 -11.49
C GLN A 85 7.73 12.07 -10.09
N GLY A 86 6.44 12.37 -9.86
CA GLY A 86 5.82 12.24 -8.56
C GLY A 86 5.80 10.82 -8.01
N THR A 87 5.48 9.82 -8.84
CA THR A 87 5.52 8.41 -8.44
C THR A 87 6.94 7.98 -8.07
N ARG A 88 7.97 8.42 -8.83
CA ARG A 88 9.37 8.09 -8.52
C ARG A 88 9.79 8.67 -7.17
N GLU A 89 9.52 9.95 -6.95
CA GLU A 89 9.82 10.64 -5.69
C GLU A 89 9.08 10.00 -4.51
N ALA A 90 7.80 9.66 -4.69
CA ALA A 90 6.98 9.04 -3.66
C ALA A 90 7.46 7.64 -3.27
N VAL A 91 7.85 6.80 -4.25
CA VAL A 91 8.44 5.48 -3.98
C VAL A 91 9.74 5.62 -3.20
N HIS A 92 10.62 6.55 -3.59
CA HIS A 92 11.85 6.81 -2.84
C HIS A 92 11.57 7.29 -1.42
N PHE A 93 10.60 8.18 -1.25
CA PHE A 93 10.19 8.70 0.06
C PHE A 93 9.69 7.59 0.99
N VAL A 94 8.77 6.74 0.53
CA VAL A 94 8.21 5.65 1.35
C VAL A 94 9.28 4.61 1.67
N ASN A 95 10.11 4.22 0.70
CA ASN A 95 11.21 3.28 0.94
C ASN A 95 12.20 3.82 1.98
N ALA A 96 12.45 5.13 1.99
CA ALA A 96 13.30 5.74 3.01
C ALA A 96 12.72 5.54 4.43
N TRP A 97 11.41 5.67 4.61
CA TRP A 97 10.75 5.44 5.91
C TRP A 97 10.74 3.97 6.33
N LEU A 98 10.43 3.08 5.39
CA LEU A 98 10.41 1.64 5.65
C LEU A 98 11.80 1.12 6.02
N ASN A 99 12.85 1.63 5.39
CA ASN A 99 14.23 1.21 5.66
C ASN A 99 14.82 1.85 6.94
N GLN A 100 14.29 2.97 7.40
CA GLN A 100 14.74 3.65 8.63
C GLN A 100 14.15 3.04 9.90
N THR A 101 12.95 2.46 9.80
CA THR A 101 12.30 1.82 10.94
C THR A 101 12.82 0.38 11.03
N PRO A 102 13.45 -0.06 12.13
CA PRO A 102 13.79 -1.47 12.27
C PRO A 102 12.50 -2.27 12.13
N PRO A 103 12.48 -3.35 11.31
CA PRO A 103 11.26 -4.13 11.11
C PRO A 103 10.72 -4.57 12.47
N PRO A 104 9.37 -4.61 12.66
CA PRO A 104 8.80 -5.14 13.89
C PRO A 104 9.42 -6.53 14.13
N ALA A 105 9.85 -6.79 15.37
CA ALA A 105 10.71 -7.90 15.78
C ALA A 105 10.14 -9.32 15.56
N LYS A 106 9.19 -9.49 14.63
CA LYS A 106 8.67 -10.77 14.18
C LYS A 106 8.43 -10.94 12.68
N THR A 107 8.59 -9.94 11.83
CA THR A 107 8.46 -10.15 10.37
C THR A 107 9.20 -9.08 9.59
N MET A 108 10.46 -9.38 9.27
CA MET A 108 11.01 -9.34 7.91
C MET A 108 12.19 -10.31 7.96
N PRO A 109 12.22 -11.42 7.21
CA PRO A 109 13.48 -12.06 6.94
C PRO A 109 14.34 -10.98 6.28
N GLU A 110 15.55 -10.73 6.78
CA GLU A 110 16.60 -10.18 5.92
C GLU A 110 16.49 -10.92 4.60
N ALA A 111 16.38 -10.20 3.48
CA ALA A 111 16.16 -10.76 2.15
C ALA A 111 16.87 -12.11 2.03
N SER A 112 16.14 -13.18 2.32
CA SER A 112 16.56 -14.52 1.97
C SER A 112 16.70 -14.41 0.46
N GLY A 113 17.79 -14.92 -0.09
CA GLY A 113 18.12 -14.81 -1.52
C GLY A 113 17.10 -15.47 -2.47
N GLU A 114 15.86 -15.64 -2.04
CA GLU A 114 14.70 -16.06 -2.81
C GLU A 114 14.18 -14.84 -3.56
N THR A 115 14.69 -14.70 -4.78
CA THR A 115 14.19 -13.77 -5.77
C THR A 115 12.75 -14.13 -6.13
N PHE A 116 11.99 -13.13 -6.59
CA PHE A 116 10.64 -13.28 -7.19
C PHE A 116 10.56 -14.35 -8.30
N ASP A 117 11.70 -14.85 -8.79
CA ASP A 117 11.82 -16.00 -9.68
C ASP A 117 11.31 -17.32 -9.07
N ASP A 118 11.22 -17.49 -7.74
CA ASP A 118 10.61 -18.69 -7.13
C ASP A 118 9.09 -18.75 -7.35
N PHE A 119 8.46 -17.64 -7.73
CA PHE A 119 7.07 -17.63 -8.18
C PHE A 119 6.92 -18.10 -9.64
N VAL A 120 7.99 -18.00 -10.43
CA VAL A 120 8.03 -18.27 -11.88
C VAL A 120 8.76 -19.58 -12.20
N GLY A 121 9.55 -20.10 -11.27
CA GLY A 121 10.23 -21.39 -11.33
C GLY A 121 9.22 -22.53 -11.25
N GLY A 122 8.66 -22.89 -12.41
CA GLY A 122 7.63 -23.90 -12.60
C GLY A 122 7.81 -25.18 -11.80
N GLY A 123 7.21 -25.22 -10.62
CA GLY A 123 6.82 -26.48 -9.98
C GLY A 123 5.76 -27.16 -10.83
N GLU A 124 5.76 -28.50 -10.86
CA GLU A 124 4.71 -29.27 -11.53
C GLU A 124 3.34 -28.81 -11.02
N ALA A 125 2.44 -28.50 -11.97
CA ALA A 125 1.10 -28.04 -11.65
C ALA A 125 0.42 -29.06 -10.73
N ASN A 126 -0.04 -28.61 -9.56
CA ASN A 126 -0.79 -29.45 -8.62
C ASN A 126 -2.29 -29.39 -8.99
N PRO A 127 -2.84 -30.39 -9.68
CA PRO A 127 -4.19 -30.31 -10.25
C PRO A 127 -5.27 -30.33 -9.16
N VAL A 128 -4.96 -30.94 -8.01
CA VAL A 128 -5.84 -31.02 -6.84
C VAL A 128 -5.98 -29.64 -6.18
N LEU A 129 -4.86 -28.95 -5.97
CA LEU A 129 -4.85 -27.59 -5.43
C LEU A 129 -5.58 -26.61 -6.38
N LEU A 130 -5.37 -26.76 -7.69
CA LEU A 130 -6.04 -25.95 -8.70
C LEU A 130 -7.56 -26.19 -8.73
N ALA A 131 -8.01 -27.44 -8.60
CA ALA A 131 -9.43 -27.79 -8.54
C ALA A 131 -10.11 -27.21 -7.30
N GLU A 132 -9.43 -27.20 -6.15
CA GLU A 132 -9.92 -26.60 -4.92
C GLU A 132 -10.09 -25.08 -5.04
N ILE A 133 -9.08 -24.39 -5.61
CA ILE A 133 -9.15 -22.94 -5.86
C ILE A 133 -10.29 -22.59 -6.83
N LEU A 134 -10.52 -23.44 -7.83
CA LEU A 134 -11.56 -23.23 -8.86
C LEU A 134 -12.94 -23.74 -8.45
N GLY A 135 -13.08 -24.39 -7.29
CA GLY A 135 -14.34 -24.94 -6.80
C GLY A 135 -14.86 -26.13 -7.64
N ILE A 136 -13.97 -26.87 -8.29
CA ILE A 136 -14.30 -28.04 -9.12
C ILE A 136 -14.12 -29.31 -8.29
N SER A 137 -15.03 -30.28 -8.42
CA SER A 137 -14.87 -31.58 -7.76
C SER A 137 -13.62 -32.31 -8.28
N VAL A 138 -12.79 -32.79 -7.35
CA VAL A 138 -11.53 -33.50 -7.64
C VAL A 138 -11.77 -34.78 -8.48
N ASP A 139 -12.98 -35.34 -8.44
CA ASP A 139 -13.38 -36.51 -9.23
C ASP A 139 -13.35 -36.26 -10.74
N GLN A 140 -13.36 -35.00 -11.19
CA GLN A 140 -13.30 -34.62 -12.61
C GLN A 140 -11.86 -34.44 -13.13
N VAL A 141 -10.85 -34.53 -12.26
CA VAL A 141 -9.45 -34.18 -12.59
C VAL A 141 -8.64 -35.39 -13.09
N ASN A 142 -9.12 -36.62 -12.83
CA ASN A 142 -8.42 -37.87 -13.15
C ASN A 142 -8.95 -38.63 -14.38
N THR A 143 -9.61 -37.97 -15.34
CA THR A 143 -9.87 -38.62 -16.63
C THR A 143 -8.62 -38.54 -17.49
N GLU A 144 -7.75 -39.54 -17.35
CA GLU A 144 -6.71 -39.83 -18.35
C GLU A 144 -7.37 -39.97 -19.73
N GLU A 145 -7.05 -39.05 -20.63
CA GLU A 145 -7.33 -39.19 -22.04
C GLU A 145 -6.40 -40.29 -22.58
N PRO A 146 -6.91 -41.37 -23.20
CA PRO A 146 -6.05 -42.43 -23.70
C PRO A 146 -5.20 -41.89 -24.86
N ALA A 147 -3.88 -42.09 -24.75
CA ALA A 147 -2.90 -41.69 -25.75
C ALA A 147 -3.27 -42.19 -27.17
N ALA A 148 -3.26 -41.28 -28.13
CA ALA A 148 -3.35 -41.54 -29.57
C ALA A 148 -1.99 -41.33 -30.24
#